data_AF-A0A9Q3IH91-F1
#
_entry.id   AF-A0A9Q3IH91-F1
#
_cell.length_a   1.000
_cell.length_b   1.000
_cell.length_c   1.000
_cell.angle_alpha   90.00
_cell.angle_beta   90.00
_cell.angle_gamma   90.00
#
_symmetry.space_group_name_H-M   'P 1'
#
loop_
_entity.id
_entity.type
_entity.pdbx_description
1 polymer ?
#
loop_
_entity_poly.entity_id
_entity_poly.type
_entity_poly.pdbx_seq_one_letter_code
_entity_poly.pdbx_strand_id
1 'polypeptide(L)'
;ALCSFVGRSCLKTCVPNFGDHLLPIDGIKFNSASNPMKALRVFETHVIFPHINGNLRINVEFVVMGNCSSTHFILGNDYLIMYGIDLHKNKDRYFTIGDNKCQKLSILPFKRQITVIKVAPVNLELERCKSEQLNEAEISLNMTDSQENELCAL
;
A
#
# COMPACT_ATOMS: atom_id res chain seq x y z
N ALA A 1 -17.53 1.10 5.88
CA ALA A 1 -17.36 2.56 5.83
C ALA A 1 -17.77 3.01 4.44
N LEU A 2 -18.29 4.23 4.24
CA LEU A 2 -18.68 4.67 2.89
C LEU A 2 -17.45 4.82 1.97
N CYS A 3 -16.43 5.52 2.47
CA CYS A 3 -15.16 5.71 1.78
C CYS A 3 -14.00 5.02 2.50
N SER A 4 -12.89 4.84 1.78
CA SER A 4 -11.62 4.42 2.38
C SER A 4 -10.99 5.53 3.23
N PHE A 5 -10.45 5.16 4.40
CA PHE A 5 -9.80 6.13 5.28
C PHE A 5 -8.71 5.51 6.17
N VAL A 6 -7.85 6.37 6.70
CA VAL A 6 -6.78 6.01 7.64
C VAL A 6 -6.60 7.09 8.70
N GLY A 7 -6.30 6.68 9.94
CA GLY A 7 -5.96 7.63 11.01
C GLY A 7 -4.57 8.24 10.79
N ARG A 8 -4.42 9.55 11.05
CA ARG A 8 -3.13 10.25 10.91
C ARG A 8 -1.98 9.54 11.62
N SER A 9 -2.21 9.08 12.85
CA SER A 9 -1.20 8.39 13.64
C SER A 9 -0.79 7.04 13.03
N CYS A 10 -1.75 6.29 12.49
CA CYS A 10 -1.49 5.03 11.78
C CYS A 10 -0.63 5.29 10.53
N LEU A 11 -1.04 6.26 9.70
CA LEU A 11 -0.33 6.60 8.48
C LEU A 11 1.11 7.07 8.75
N LYS A 12 1.31 7.90 9.79
CA LYS A 12 2.65 8.38 10.19
C LYS A 12 3.59 7.24 10.58
N THR A 13 3.07 6.17 11.19
CA THR A 13 3.88 5.00 11.55
C THR A 13 4.32 4.22 10.31
N CYS A 14 3.45 4.10 9.30
CA CYS A 14 3.76 3.36 8.07
C CYS A 14 4.62 4.16 7.09
N VAL A 15 4.34 5.46 6.95
CA VAL A 15 4.97 6.36 5.97
C VAL A 15 5.28 7.69 6.67
N PRO A 16 6.40 7.85 7.39
CA PRO A 16 6.64 9.04 8.22
C PRO A 16 6.59 10.40 7.51
N ASN A 17 6.95 10.43 6.22
CA ASN A 17 7.06 11.64 5.40
C ASN A 17 5.89 11.80 4.41
N PHE A 18 4.71 11.26 4.74
CA PHE A 18 3.55 11.30 3.84
C PHE A 18 3.04 12.72 3.52
N GLY A 19 3.42 13.73 4.32
CA GLY A 19 2.87 15.09 4.25
C GLY A 19 3.00 15.78 2.91
N ASP A 20 4.11 15.56 2.19
CA ASP A 20 4.41 16.23 0.92
C ASP A 20 3.67 15.60 -0.27
N HIS A 21 3.08 14.41 -0.08
CA HIS A 21 2.39 13.63 -1.11
C HIS A 21 0.87 13.62 -0.92
N LEU A 22 0.35 14.55 -0.12
CA LEU A 22 -1.07 14.63 0.20
C LEU A 22 -1.83 15.48 -0.81
N LEU A 23 -2.91 14.91 -1.34
CA LEU A 23 -3.84 15.62 -2.20
C LEU A 23 -4.85 16.43 -1.39
N PRO A 24 -5.30 17.59 -1.88
CA PRO A 24 -6.31 18.40 -1.22
C PRO A 24 -7.64 17.64 -1.10
N ILE A 25 -8.41 17.98 -0.08
CA ILE A 25 -9.79 17.49 0.09
C ILE A 25 -10.65 18.69 0.48
N ASP A 26 -11.72 18.93 -0.26
CA ASP A 26 -12.60 20.09 -0.04
C ASP A 26 -14.07 19.67 -0.02
N GLY A 27 -14.85 20.36 0.82
CA GLY A 27 -16.32 20.30 0.81
C GLY A 27 -16.96 19.05 1.42
N ILE A 28 -16.20 18.04 1.85
CA ILE A 28 -16.77 16.79 2.37
C ILE A 28 -16.81 16.78 3.91
N LYS A 29 -18.01 16.55 4.46
CA LYS A 29 -18.21 16.31 5.89
C LYS A 29 -18.24 14.82 6.17
N PHE A 30 -17.42 14.38 7.11
CA PHE A 30 -17.38 12.99 7.55
C PHE A 30 -17.97 12.88 8.95
N ASN A 31 -18.74 11.82 9.18
CA ASN A 31 -19.30 11.50 10.48
C ASN A 31 -18.98 10.05 10.81
N SER A 32 -18.58 9.80 12.06
CA SER A 32 -18.59 8.47 12.64
C SER A 32 -19.91 8.25 13.38
N ALA A 33 -20.11 7.05 13.92
CA ALA A 33 -21.27 6.74 14.76
C ALA A 33 -21.36 7.63 16.01
N SER A 34 -20.22 8.15 16.49
CA SER A 34 -20.14 8.84 17.78
C SER A 34 -19.86 10.32 17.66
N ASN A 35 -19.10 10.75 16.64
CA ASN A 35 -18.61 12.11 16.51
C ASN A 35 -18.36 12.52 15.05
N PRO A 36 -18.41 13.82 14.74
CA PRO A 36 -17.88 14.35 13.49
C PRO A 36 -16.40 14.00 13.30
N MET A 37 -16.02 13.66 12.08
CA MET A 37 -14.65 13.34 11.71
C MET A 37 -14.00 14.49 10.95
N LYS A 38 -12.76 14.80 11.33
CA LYS A 38 -11.94 15.84 10.70
C LYS A 38 -11.07 15.20 9.62
N ALA A 39 -11.51 15.29 8.37
CA ALA A 39 -10.66 14.98 7.23
C ALA A 39 -9.56 16.05 7.08
N LEU A 40 -8.34 15.60 6.77
CA LEU A 40 -7.20 16.48 6.57
C LEU A 40 -6.90 16.63 5.08
N ARG A 41 -6.62 15.50 4.43
CA ARG A 41 -6.16 15.37 3.04
C ARG A 41 -6.41 13.96 2.53
N VAL A 42 -6.14 13.69 1.26
CA VAL A 42 -6.17 12.37 0.65
C VAL A 42 -4.74 11.83 0.48
N PHE A 43 -4.55 10.57 0.85
CA PHE A 43 -3.33 9.80 0.62
C PHE A 43 -3.60 8.71 -0.41
N GLU A 44 -2.99 8.82 -1.58
CA GLU A 44 -3.12 7.83 -2.65
C GLU A 44 -2.03 6.76 -2.51
N THR A 45 -2.43 5.50 -2.59
CA THR A 45 -1.48 4.38 -2.55
C THR A 45 -2.03 3.14 -3.22
N HIS A 46 -1.19 2.12 -3.35
CA HIS A 46 -1.59 0.83 -3.88
C HIS A 46 -1.86 -0.17 -2.76
N VAL A 47 -3.00 -0.84 -2.81
CA VAL A 47 -3.26 -2.03 -2.01
C VAL A 47 -2.99 -3.25 -2.87
N ILE A 48 -2.08 -4.10 -2.41
CA ILE A 48 -1.65 -5.30 -3.13
C ILE A 48 -2.22 -6.52 -2.42
N PHE A 49 -3.01 -7.31 -3.15
CA PHE A 49 -3.46 -8.63 -2.72
C PHE A 49 -2.56 -9.68 -3.37
N PRO A 50 -1.65 -10.31 -2.59
CA PRO A 50 -0.71 -11.27 -3.13
C PRO A 50 -1.44 -12.53 -3.59
N HIS A 51 -1.06 -13.05 -4.77
CA HIS A 51 -1.66 -14.25 -5.33
C HIS A 51 -0.69 -15.05 -6.20
N ILE A 52 -0.87 -16.37 -6.21
CA ILE A 52 0.03 -17.35 -6.84
C ILE A 52 0.13 -17.19 -8.37
N ASN A 53 -0.92 -16.71 -9.03
CA ASN A 53 -0.96 -16.50 -10.50
C ASN A 53 -0.78 -15.02 -10.88
N GLY A 54 -0.27 -14.18 -9.97
CA GLY A 54 -0.09 -12.74 -10.17
C GLY A 54 -0.87 -11.92 -9.15
N ASN A 55 -0.22 -10.88 -8.63
CA ASN A 55 -0.77 -10.02 -7.58
C ASN A 55 -1.83 -9.07 -8.15
N LEU A 56 -2.97 -8.94 -7.46
CA LEU A 56 -3.90 -7.86 -7.75
C LEU A 56 -3.40 -6.59 -7.06
N ARG A 57 -3.23 -5.52 -7.84
CA ARG A 57 -2.86 -4.19 -7.34
C ARG A 57 -4.01 -3.23 -7.63
N ILE A 58 -4.58 -2.65 -6.59
CA ILE A 58 -5.64 -1.65 -6.72
C ILE A 58 -5.12 -0.28 -6.27
N ASN A 59 -5.44 0.77 -7.02
CA ASN A 59 -5.15 2.15 -6.64
C ASN A 59 -6.27 2.63 -5.73
N VAL A 60 -5.89 3.12 -4.54
CA VAL A 60 -6.84 3.48 -3.49
C VAL A 60 -6.48 4.84 -2.91
N GLU A 61 -7.49 5.70 -2.79
CA GLU A 61 -7.44 6.98 -2.12
C GLU A 61 -7.94 6.80 -0.68
N PHE A 62 -7.07 7.06 0.28
CA PHE A 62 -7.43 7.05 1.69
C PHE A 62 -7.59 8.48 2.20
N VAL A 63 -8.79 8.80 2.71
CA VAL A 63 -8.98 10.04 3.45
C VAL A 63 -8.22 9.95 4.77
N VAL A 64 -7.32 10.90 5.01
CA VAL A 64 -6.54 10.98 6.25
C VAL A 64 -7.37 11.69 7.31
N MET A 65 -7.72 10.95 8.37
CA MET A 65 -8.55 11.43 9.46
C MET A 65 -7.69 11.90 10.64
N GLY A 66 -7.87 13.16 11.04
CA GLY A 66 -7.08 13.79 12.10
C GLY A 66 -7.47 13.38 13.51
N ASN A 67 -8.75 13.07 13.74
CA ASN A 67 -9.32 12.68 15.04
C ASN A 67 -9.75 11.20 15.07
N CYS A 68 -9.12 10.34 14.27
CA CYS A 68 -9.38 8.91 14.26
C CYS A 68 -8.31 8.16 15.05
N SER A 69 -8.73 7.32 16.00
CA SER A 69 -7.86 6.44 16.80
C SER A 69 -7.59 5.07 16.15
N SER A 70 -8.12 4.80 14.96
CA SER A 70 -7.89 3.54 14.25
C SER A 70 -6.41 3.35 13.94
N THR A 71 -5.90 2.17 14.29
CA THR A 71 -4.55 1.69 13.93
C THR A 71 -4.51 0.93 12.60
N HIS A 72 -5.61 0.96 11.85
CA HIS A 72 -5.77 0.20 10.61
C HIS A 72 -6.14 1.12 9.45
N PHE A 73 -5.68 0.74 8.25
CA PHE A 73 -6.27 1.20 7.00
C PHE A 73 -7.64 0.55 6.83
N ILE A 74 -8.66 1.35 6.53
CA ILE A 74 -10.01 0.86 6.31
C ILE A 74 -10.32 1.06 4.83
N LEU A 75 -10.50 -0.07 4.12
CA LEU A 75 -11.01 -0.08 2.76
C LEU A 75 -12.54 0.11 2.82
N GLY A 76 -13.02 1.18 2.19
CA GLY A 76 -14.43 1.55 2.18
C GLY A 76 -15.24 0.80 1.13
N ASN A 77 -16.55 1.00 1.19
CA ASN A 77 -17.50 0.39 0.27
C ASN A 77 -17.34 0.93 -1.16
N ASP A 78 -16.88 2.16 -1.31
CA ASP A 78 -16.44 2.74 -2.58
C ASP A 78 -15.54 1.79 -3.38
N TYR A 79 -14.49 1.27 -2.74
CA TYR A 79 -13.54 0.37 -3.39
C TYR A 79 -14.00 -1.09 -3.39
N LEU A 80 -14.71 -1.53 -2.34
CA LEU A 80 -15.26 -2.89 -2.32
C LEU A 80 -16.24 -3.11 -3.48
N ILE A 81 -17.14 -2.15 -3.73
CA ILE A 81 -18.11 -2.23 -4.81
C ILE A 81 -17.42 -2.09 -6.16
N MET A 82 -16.51 -1.11 -6.32
CA MET A 82 -15.83 -0.85 -7.59
C MET A 82 -15.02 -2.05 -8.10
N TYR A 83 -14.37 -2.79 -7.19
CA TYR A 83 -13.57 -3.96 -7.54
C TYR A 83 -14.31 -5.30 -7.38
N GLY A 84 -15.61 -5.28 -7.05
CA GLY A 84 -16.40 -6.50 -6.85
C GLY A 84 -15.87 -7.38 -5.72
N ILE A 85 -15.46 -6.78 -4.61
CA ILE A 85 -14.94 -7.50 -3.45
C ILE A 85 -16.11 -7.95 -2.57
N ASP A 86 -16.35 -9.26 -2.54
CA ASP A 86 -17.40 -9.87 -1.71
C ASP A 86 -16.82 -10.49 -0.44
N LEU A 87 -17.42 -10.14 0.71
CA LEU A 87 -17.03 -10.66 2.02
C LEU A 87 -17.92 -11.86 2.40
N HIS A 88 -17.29 -13.01 2.67
CA HIS A 88 -17.98 -14.24 3.05
C HIS A 88 -17.73 -14.58 4.51
N LYS A 89 -18.81 -14.68 5.29
CA LYS A 89 -18.79 -15.01 6.72
C LYS A 89 -19.34 -16.41 6.97
N ASN A 90 -18.68 -17.42 6.41
CA ASN A 90 -18.97 -18.83 6.70
C ASN A 90 -18.04 -19.35 7.81
N LYS A 91 -17.97 -20.68 8.02
CA LYS A 91 -17.09 -21.32 9.03
C LYS A 91 -15.65 -20.74 9.01
N ASP A 92 -15.16 -20.41 7.82
CA ASP A 92 -13.96 -19.61 7.61
C ASP A 92 -14.32 -18.26 6.99
N ARG A 93 -13.70 -17.17 7.49
CA ARG A 93 -13.86 -15.84 6.93
C ARG A 93 -12.92 -15.68 5.73
N TYR A 94 -13.47 -15.33 4.58
CA TYR A 94 -12.71 -15.07 3.36
C TYR A 94 -13.38 -13.98 2.54
N PHE A 95 -12.68 -13.47 1.54
CA PHE A 95 -13.25 -12.61 0.53
C PHE A 95 -12.89 -13.10 -0.87
N THR A 96 -13.73 -12.74 -1.84
CA THR A 96 -13.51 -12.97 -3.27
C THR A 96 -13.39 -11.62 -3.96
N ILE A 97 -12.76 -11.58 -5.13
CA ILE A 97 -12.63 -10.36 -5.92
C ILE A 97 -13.15 -10.66 -7.33
N GLY A 98 -14.09 -9.86 -7.81
CA GLY A 98 -14.85 -10.12 -9.02
C GLY A 98 -15.72 -11.37 -8.91
N ASP A 99 -16.19 -11.86 -10.06
CA ASP A 99 -17.10 -13.02 -10.13
C ASP A 99 -16.38 -14.38 -10.00
N ASN A 100 -15.08 -14.38 -9.65
CA ASN A 100 -14.30 -15.60 -9.54
C ASN A 100 -14.47 -16.26 -8.16
N LYS A 101 -15.59 -16.99 -7.99
CA LYS A 101 -15.94 -17.71 -6.75
C LYS A 101 -14.94 -18.81 -6.34
N CYS A 102 -14.04 -19.20 -7.24
CA CYS A 102 -12.98 -20.16 -6.95
C CYS A 102 -11.81 -19.54 -6.18
N GLN A 103 -11.67 -18.22 -6.19
CA GLN A 103 -10.51 -17.53 -5.61
C GLN A 103 -10.85 -16.93 -4.24
N LYS A 104 -10.64 -17.73 -3.19
CA LYS A 104 -10.93 -17.34 -1.80
C LYS A 104 -9.67 -16.82 -1.10
N LEU A 105 -9.69 -15.56 -0.69
CA LEU A 105 -8.63 -14.94 0.11
C LEU A 105 -9.02 -14.98 1.59
N SER A 106 -8.33 -15.82 2.37
CA SER A 106 -8.65 -16.03 3.79
C SER A 106 -8.37 -14.78 4.63
N ILE A 107 -9.34 -14.40 5.46
CA ILE A 107 -9.20 -13.35 6.46
C ILE A 107 -8.68 -14.00 7.74
N LEU A 108 -7.36 -13.95 7.92
CA LEU A 108 -6.72 -14.54 9.09
C LEU A 108 -7.10 -13.74 10.35
N PRO A 109 -7.46 -14.42 11.46
CA PRO A 109 -7.60 -13.75 12.75
C PRO A 109 -6.26 -13.11 13.13
N PHE A 110 -6.31 -11.86 13.59
CA PHE A 110 -5.14 -11.05 13.93
C PHE A 110 -4.24 -11.80 14.94
N LYS A 111 -3.18 -12.43 14.43
CA LYS A 111 -2.16 -13.16 15.22
C LYS A 111 -0.73 -12.81 14.85
N ARG A 112 -0.51 -11.89 13.91
CA ARG A 112 0.83 -11.49 13.46
C ARG A 112 0.98 -9.98 13.49
N GLN A 113 2.08 -9.52 14.10
CA GLN A 113 2.68 -8.25 13.74
C GLN A 113 2.92 -8.29 12.22
N ILE A 114 2.29 -7.37 11.50
CA ILE A 114 2.62 -7.16 10.09
C ILE A 114 4.03 -6.57 10.08
N THR A 115 5.01 -7.36 9.63
CA THR A 115 6.32 -6.83 9.29
C THR A 115 6.11 -5.91 8.09
N VAL A 116 6.15 -4.60 8.32
CA VAL A 116 6.20 -3.63 7.22
C VAL A 116 7.55 -3.81 6.55
N ILE A 117 7.60 -4.64 5.52
CA ILE A 117 8.78 -4.75 4.68
C ILE A 117 8.78 -3.47 3.86
N LYS A 118 9.70 -2.55 4.16
CA LYS A 118 10.09 -1.52 3.20
C LYS A 118 10.67 -2.27 2.01
N VAL A 119 9.84 -2.51 1.00
CA VAL A 119 10.34 -2.92 -0.30
C VAL A 119 11.01 -1.66 -0.84
N ALA A 120 12.33 -1.56 -0.67
CA ALA A 120 13.11 -0.59 -1.44
C ALA A 120 12.69 -0.77 -2.91
N PRO A 121 12.51 0.30 -3.69
CA PRO A 121 12.24 0.16 -5.11
C PRO A 121 13.48 -0.52 -5.72
N VAL A 122 13.46 -1.85 -5.83
CA VAL A 122 14.39 -2.58 -6.65
C VAL A 122 13.96 -2.23 -8.06
N ASN A 123 14.53 -1.16 -8.59
CA ASN A 123 14.36 -0.80 -9.98
C ASN A 123 15.13 -1.85 -10.79
N LEU A 124 14.45 -2.95 -11.10
CA LEU A 124 15.00 -4.08 -11.87
C LEU A 124 15.59 -3.63 -13.20
N GLU A 125 15.05 -2.55 -13.80
CA GLU A 125 15.62 -1.96 -15.01
C GLU A 125 16.93 -1.23 -14.74
N LEU A 126 17.05 -0.55 -13.58
CA LEU A 126 18.30 0.10 -13.17
C LEU A 126 19.40 -0.93 -12.89
N GLU A 127 19.09 -2.04 -12.20
CA GLU A 127 20.07 -3.10 -11.93
C GLU A 127 20.48 -3.85 -13.22
N ARG A 128 19.53 -4.03 -14.15
CA ARG A 128 19.84 -4.56 -15.48
C ARG A 128 20.74 -3.61 -16.27
N CYS A 129 20.42 -2.31 -16.29
CA CYS A 129 21.22 -1.29 -16.96
C CYS A 129 22.64 -1.21 -16.37
N LYS A 130 22.78 -1.21 -15.04
CA LYS A 130 24.09 -1.22 -14.36
C LYS A 130 24.92 -2.44 -14.75
N SER A 131 24.33 -3.63 -14.72
CA SER A 131 25.06 -4.86 -15.07
C SER A 131 25.45 -4.92 -16.55
N GLU A 132 24.62 -4.41 -17.46
CA GLU A 132 24.96 -4.26 -18.88
C GLU A 132 26.16 -3.29 -19.05
N GLN A 133 26.13 -2.12 -18.41
CA GLN A 133 27.20 -1.12 -18.50
C GLN A 133 28.54 -1.58 -17.89
N LEU A 134 28.50 -2.24 -16.72
CA LEU A 134 29.71 -2.76 -16.07
C LEU A 134 30.36 -3.88 -16.89
N ASN A 135 29.55 -4.71 -17.55
CA ASN A 135 30.03 -5.78 -18.41
C ASN A 135 30.64 -5.23 -19.72
N GLU A 136 30.01 -4.22 -20.33
CA GLU A 136 30.59 -3.52 -21.49
C GLU A 136 31.91 -2.82 -21.17
N ALA A 137 32.08 -2.34 -19.94
CA ALA A 137 33.29 -1.66 -19.48
C ALA A 137 34.38 -2.61 -18.95
N GLU A 138 34.17 -3.94 -19.01
CA GLU A 138 35.05 -4.97 -18.42
C GLU A 138 35.39 -4.73 -16.94
N ILE A 139 34.49 -4.07 -16.19
CA ILE A 139 34.70 -3.76 -14.78
C ILE A 139 34.37 -5.01 -13.94
N SER A 140 35.26 -5.33 -13.00
CA SER A 140 35.09 -6.46 -12.08
C SER A 140 33.79 -6.34 -11.27
N LEU A 141 32.97 -7.40 -11.26
CA LEU A 141 31.74 -7.49 -10.46
C LEU A 141 31.98 -7.58 -8.94
N ASN A 142 33.24 -7.77 -8.53
CA ASN A 142 33.62 -7.78 -7.11
C ASN A 142 34.00 -6.37 -6.64
N MET A 143 33.05 -5.45 -6.61
CA MET A 143 33.21 -4.11 -6.06
C MET A 143 32.58 -4.01 -4.68
N THR A 144 33.15 -3.15 -3.83
CA THR A 144 32.52 -2.79 -2.55
C THR A 144 31.51 -1.65 -2.76
N ASP A 145 30.49 -1.57 -1.90
CA ASP A 145 29.43 -0.54 -1.97
C ASP A 145 29.99 0.90 -2.06
N SER A 146 31.16 1.16 -1.47
CA SER A 146 31.83 2.46 -1.55
C SER A 146 32.32 2.79 -2.95
N GLN A 147 32.83 1.80 -3.68
CA GLN A 147 33.40 1.97 -5.02
C GLN A 147 32.30 2.07 -6.09
N GLU A 148 31.19 1.36 -5.91
CA GLU A 148 30.02 1.50 -6.78
C GLU A 148 29.40 2.89 -6.69
N ASN A 149 29.33 3.45 -5.48
CA ASN A 149 28.79 4.79 -5.26
C ASN A 149 29.67 5.90 -5.89
N GLU A 150 31.00 5.74 -5.91
CA GLU A 150 31.89 6.66 -6.64
C GLU A 150 31.71 6.55 -8.15
N LEU A 151 31.57 5.33 -8.69
CA LEU A 151 31.37 5.10 -10.12
C LEU A 151 30.05 5.71 -10.62
N CYS A 152 28.99 5.64 -9.81
CA CYS A 152 27.67 6.21 -10.13
C CYS A 152 27.56 7.73 -9.86
N ALA A 153 28.59 8.34 -9.26
CA ALA A 153 28.62 9.78 -8.94
C ALA A 153 29.43 10.61 -9.95
N LEU A 154 30.06 9.97 -10.94
CA LEU A 154 30.71 10.59 -12.11
C LEU A 154 29.71 10.88 -13.23
#